data_AF-A0A2H5FP57-F1
#
_entry.id   AF-A0A2H5FP57-F1
#
_cell.length_a   1.000
_cell.length_b   1.000
_cell.length_c   1.000
_cell.angle_alpha   90.00
_cell.angle_beta   90.00
_cell.angle_gamma   90.00
#
_symmetry.space_group_name_H-M   'P 1'
#
loop_
_entity.id
_entity.type
_entity.pdbx_description
1 polymer ?
#
loop_
_entity_poly.entity_id
_entity_poly.type
_entity_poly.pdbx_seq_one_letter_code
_entity_poly.pdbx_strand_id
1 'polypeptide(L)'
;MQSEEISNEKKPIFSDEELHVQANQYINEFKQLIFQSLPSIISQIIEREVWKKRNNPYKNFGEYALDKSSDGLGITNNEMLWLLRSAMDINSHHVAHWGDVLSMVENSTRVYAKENKISIKDLTNDLREQDYTDPNLYQENNITYLPSHSRSIDGQLLKLKKKDPLAYENVIQGKMNIKDAWVKAPRKQQQPIETVKNKFFNLSKSDRKSFLEWLEQEKDNLV
;
A
#
# COMPACT_ATOMS: atom_id res chain seq x y z
N MET A 1 11.18 -15.33 47.19
CA MET A 1 11.37 -15.95 45.87
C MET A 1 10.38 -17.09 45.74
N GLN A 2 9.19 -16.79 45.21
CA GLN A 2 8.23 -17.81 44.79
C GLN A 2 8.33 -17.89 43.28
N SER A 3 8.65 -19.07 42.79
CA SER A 3 8.80 -19.42 41.39
C SER A 3 7.42 -19.40 40.74
N GLU A 4 7.18 -18.48 39.83
CA GLU A 4 6.03 -18.55 38.92
C GLU A 4 6.28 -19.70 37.94
N GLU A 5 5.62 -20.83 38.17
CA GLU A 5 5.47 -21.88 37.17
C GLU A 5 4.71 -21.29 35.98
N ILE A 6 5.44 -21.00 34.91
CA ILE A 6 4.88 -20.68 33.61
C ILE A 6 4.06 -21.89 33.18
N SER A 7 2.73 -21.77 33.27
CA SER A 7 1.79 -22.74 32.74
C SER A 7 1.99 -22.85 31.22
N ASN A 8 2.78 -23.82 30.79
CA ASN A 8 2.76 -24.32 29.42
C ASN A 8 1.37 -24.93 29.19
N GLU A 9 0.38 -24.11 28.85
CA GLU A 9 -0.88 -24.59 28.28
C GLU A 9 -0.53 -25.43 27.06
N LYS A 10 -0.70 -26.75 27.17
CA LYS A 10 -0.58 -27.67 26.05
C LYS A 10 -1.55 -27.20 24.99
N LYS A 11 -1.03 -26.70 23.85
CA LYS A 11 -1.86 -26.40 22.68
C LYS A 11 -2.72 -27.64 22.39
N PRO A 12 -4.05 -27.50 22.25
CA PRO A 12 -4.91 -28.62 21.93
C PRO A 12 -4.41 -29.26 20.63
N ILE A 13 -4.07 -30.54 20.70
CA ILE A 13 -3.73 -31.34 19.53
C ILE A 13 -5.06 -31.75 18.92
N PHE A 14 -5.55 -30.96 17.98
CA PHE A 14 -6.74 -31.28 17.20
C PHE A 14 -6.45 -32.45 16.26
N SER A 15 -7.44 -33.32 16.08
CA SER A 15 -7.44 -34.29 14.99
C SER A 15 -7.59 -33.60 13.62
N ASP A 16 -7.22 -34.29 12.55
CA ASP A 16 -7.32 -33.76 11.18
C ASP A 16 -8.77 -33.32 10.84
N GLU A 17 -9.77 -34.06 11.32
CA GLU A 17 -11.18 -33.72 11.13
C GLU A 17 -11.59 -32.47 11.92
N GLU A 18 -11.15 -32.32 13.17
CA GLU A 18 -11.42 -31.13 13.97
C GLU A 18 -10.75 -29.88 13.39
N LEU A 19 -9.53 -30.01 12.86
CA LEU A 19 -8.85 -28.94 12.13
C LEU A 19 -9.66 -28.53 10.89
N HIS A 20 -10.17 -29.49 10.13
CA HIS A 20 -10.99 -29.21 8.95
C HIS A 20 -12.29 -28.47 9.31
N VAL A 21 -13.00 -28.95 10.33
CA VAL A 21 -14.25 -28.34 10.79
C VAL A 21 -14.01 -26.92 11.31
N GLN A 22 -12.98 -26.71 12.12
CA GLN A 22 -12.63 -25.37 12.62
C GLN A 22 -12.22 -24.42 11.49
N ALA A 23 -11.42 -24.89 10.54
CA ALA A 23 -11.04 -24.09 9.39
C ALA A 23 -12.28 -23.63 8.60
N ASN A 24 -13.21 -24.55 8.31
CA ASN A 24 -14.46 -24.22 7.63
C ASN A 24 -15.30 -23.22 8.43
N GLN A 25 -15.40 -23.39 9.75
CA GLN A 25 -16.13 -22.46 10.61
C GLN A 25 -15.53 -21.05 10.51
N TYR A 26 -14.23 -20.90 10.74
CA TYR A 26 -13.56 -19.59 10.71
C TYR A 26 -13.62 -18.94 9.32
N ILE A 27 -13.49 -19.72 8.24
CA ILE A 27 -13.63 -19.21 6.88
C ILE A 27 -15.04 -18.64 6.67
N ASN A 28 -16.08 -19.34 7.13
CA ASN A 28 -17.47 -18.90 6.97
C ASN A 28 -17.78 -17.66 7.82
N GLU A 29 -17.37 -17.64 9.09
CA GLU A 29 -17.52 -16.49 9.98
C GLU A 29 -16.79 -15.26 9.43
N PHE A 30 -15.53 -15.43 9.01
CA PHE A 30 -14.73 -14.36 8.43
C PHE A 30 -15.36 -13.82 7.15
N LYS A 31 -15.86 -14.71 6.28
CA LYS A 31 -16.55 -14.31 5.04
C LYS A 31 -17.75 -13.43 5.33
N GLN A 32 -18.57 -13.81 6.31
CA GLN A 32 -19.74 -13.02 6.70
C GLN A 32 -19.33 -11.67 7.29
N LEU A 33 -18.36 -11.64 8.21
CA LEU A 33 -17.95 -10.41 8.87
C LEU A 33 -17.26 -9.43 7.91
N ILE A 34 -16.26 -9.88 7.15
CA ILE A 34 -15.37 -9.00 6.38
C ILE A 34 -15.95 -8.63 5.01
N PHE A 35 -16.69 -9.52 4.36
CA PHE A 35 -17.20 -9.27 3.01
C PHE A 35 -18.70 -8.94 2.95
N GLN A 36 -19.42 -9.01 4.08
CA GLN A 36 -20.86 -8.66 4.11
C GLN A 36 -21.16 -7.59 5.17
N SER A 37 -20.89 -7.89 6.44
CA SER A 37 -21.27 -7.01 7.55
C SER A 37 -20.46 -5.73 7.60
N LEU A 38 -19.12 -5.83 7.62
CA LEU A 38 -18.23 -4.68 7.74
C LEU A 38 -18.37 -3.68 6.57
N PRO A 39 -18.41 -4.10 5.29
CA PRO A 39 -18.62 -3.18 4.17
C PRO A 39 -19.92 -2.38 4.28
N SER A 40 -21.01 -3.03 4.72
CA SER A 40 -22.31 -2.39 4.93
C SER A 40 -22.25 -1.32 6.02
N ILE A 41 -21.61 -1.61 7.15
CA ILE A 41 -21.45 -0.65 8.24
C ILE A 41 -20.54 0.52 7.84
N ILE A 42 -19.41 0.24 7.18
CA ILE A 42 -18.50 1.29 6.71
C ILE A 42 -19.19 2.21 5.70
N SER A 43 -19.98 1.65 4.78
CA SER A 43 -20.76 2.45 3.83
C SER A 43 -21.75 3.37 4.55
N GLN A 44 -22.47 2.87 5.55
CA GLN A 44 -23.36 3.71 6.37
C GLN A 44 -22.62 4.78 7.16
N ILE A 45 -21.42 4.49 7.68
CA ILE A 45 -20.57 5.47 8.36
C ILE A 45 -20.19 6.60 7.40
N ILE A 46 -19.82 6.25 6.17
CA ILE A 46 -19.46 7.17 5.09
C ILE A 46 -20.63 8.03 4.64
N GLU A 47 -21.74 7.40 4.26
CA GLU A 47 -22.94 8.10 3.80
C GLU A 47 -23.51 9.07 4.83
N ARG A 48 -23.43 8.71 6.12
CA ARG A 48 -23.93 9.54 7.22
C ARG A 48 -22.89 10.53 7.75
N GLU A 49 -21.67 10.50 7.22
CA GLU A 49 -20.53 11.28 7.68
C GLU A 49 -20.35 11.24 9.20
N VAL A 50 -20.39 10.04 9.79
CA VAL A 50 -20.45 9.84 11.25
C VAL A 50 -19.32 10.55 11.99
N TRP A 51 -18.13 10.63 11.39
CA TRP A 51 -16.97 11.31 11.97
C TRP A 51 -17.17 12.81 12.21
N LYS A 52 -18.06 13.47 11.45
CA LYS A 52 -18.37 14.90 11.66
C LYS A 52 -19.35 15.11 12.81
N LYS A 53 -20.01 14.05 13.28
CA LYS A 53 -21.09 14.08 14.29
C LYS A 53 -20.64 13.51 15.63
N ARG A 54 -19.36 13.19 15.78
CA ARG A 54 -18.77 12.71 17.03
C ARG A 54 -18.67 13.85 18.04
N ASN A 55 -18.38 13.50 19.30
CA ASN A 55 -18.21 14.49 20.36
C ASN A 55 -17.07 15.47 20.02
N ASN A 56 -16.00 14.95 19.41
CA ASN A 56 -14.96 15.73 18.78
C ASN A 56 -14.98 15.47 17.26
N PRO A 57 -15.53 16.38 16.45
CA PRO A 57 -15.62 16.18 15.01
C PRO A 57 -14.23 16.06 14.36
N TYR A 58 -14.06 15.06 13.52
CA TYR A 58 -12.85 14.89 12.71
C TYR A 58 -12.96 15.66 11.40
N LYS A 59 -11.82 16.10 10.86
CA LYS A 59 -11.80 16.86 9.60
C LYS A 59 -12.16 16.01 8.39
N ASN A 60 -11.74 14.75 8.39
CA ASN A 60 -11.94 13.81 7.29
C ASN A 60 -12.03 12.37 7.82
N PHE A 61 -12.43 11.44 6.94
CA PHE A 61 -12.59 10.03 7.29
C PHE A 61 -11.25 9.37 7.68
N GLY A 62 -10.13 9.81 7.12
CA GLY A 62 -8.80 9.28 7.45
C GLY A 62 -8.38 9.55 8.90
N GLU A 63 -8.65 10.76 9.41
CA GLU A 63 -8.40 11.11 10.81
C GLU A 63 -9.24 10.24 11.75
N TYR A 64 -10.52 10.07 11.45
CA TYR A 64 -11.42 9.20 12.19
C TYR A 64 -10.99 7.73 12.16
N ALA A 65 -10.51 7.26 11.00
CA ALA A 65 -10.07 5.88 10.83
C ALA A 65 -8.84 5.55 11.69
N LEU A 66 -7.86 6.46 11.73
CA LEU A 66 -6.59 6.23 12.45
C LEU A 66 -6.62 6.61 13.93
N ASP A 67 -7.66 7.33 14.38
CA ASP A 67 -7.74 7.72 15.79
C ASP A 67 -7.90 6.49 16.70
N LYS A 68 -7.04 6.43 17.72
CA LYS A 68 -6.93 5.31 18.68
C LYS A 68 -7.95 5.42 19.83
N SER A 69 -8.62 6.56 19.96
CA SER A 69 -9.61 6.76 21.01
C SER A 69 -10.87 5.89 20.76
N SER A 70 -11.72 5.74 21.77
CA SER A 70 -13.03 5.10 21.63
C SER A 70 -13.97 5.84 20.66
N ASP A 71 -13.60 7.06 20.26
CA ASP A 71 -14.38 7.91 19.36
C ASP A 71 -14.04 7.66 17.88
N GLY A 72 -12.88 7.06 17.58
CA GLY A 72 -12.40 6.66 16.23
C GLY A 72 -12.58 5.18 15.91
N LEU A 73 -12.06 4.73 14.75
CA LEU A 73 -12.07 3.31 14.36
C LEU A 73 -10.88 2.49 14.89
N GLY A 74 -9.84 3.14 15.40
CA GLY A 74 -8.69 2.44 15.99
C GLY A 74 -7.86 1.64 15.00
N ILE A 75 -7.76 2.07 13.74
CA ILE A 75 -6.87 1.40 12.76
C ILE A 75 -5.43 1.76 13.08
N THR A 76 -4.70 0.82 13.68
CA THR A 76 -3.37 1.09 14.26
C THR A 76 -2.22 0.36 13.60
N ASN A 77 -2.47 -0.67 12.81
CA ASN A 77 -1.44 -1.46 12.16
C ASN A 77 -1.81 -1.79 10.70
N ASN A 78 -0.86 -2.39 9.97
CA ASN A 78 -1.03 -2.72 8.55
C ASN A 78 -2.17 -3.74 8.30
N GLU A 79 -2.41 -4.66 9.24
CA GLU A 79 -3.43 -5.71 9.11
C GLU A 79 -4.85 -5.11 9.21
N MET A 80 -5.08 -4.26 10.21
CA MET A 80 -6.33 -3.50 10.34
C MET A 80 -6.53 -2.57 9.14
N LEU A 81 -5.47 -1.94 8.66
CA LEU A 81 -5.53 -1.10 7.47
C LEU A 81 -5.91 -1.91 6.22
N TRP A 82 -5.39 -3.13 6.09
CA TRP A 82 -5.76 -4.06 5.03
C TRP A 82 -7.22 -4.53 5.14
N LEU A 83 -7.72 -4.78 6.35
CA LEU A 83 -9.13 -5.13 6.58
C LEU A 83 -10.05 -3.97 6.18
N LEU A 84 -9.74 -2.75 6.62
CA LEU A 84 -10.50 -1.56 6.23
C LEU A 84 -10.50 -1.38 4.70
N ARG A 85 -9.32 -1.54 4.08
CA ARG A 85 -9.17 -1.48 2.62
C ARG A 85 -10.08 -2.48 1.91
N SER A 86 -10.12 -3.71 2.41
CA SER A 86 -10.93 -4.79 1.84
C SER A 86 -12.43 -4.50 2.00
N ALA A 87 -12.84 -3.88 3.10
CA ALA A 87 -14.22 -3.51 3.34
C ALA A 87 -14.71 -2.31 2.52
N MET A 88 -13.82 -1.40 2.14
CA MET A 88 -14.17 -0.17 1.41
C MET A 88 -14.32 -0.35 -0.12
N ASP A 89 -13.94 -1.51 -0.67
CA ASP A 89 -13.94 -1.82 -2.11
C ASP A 89 -13.58 -0.59 -2.99
N ILE A 90 -12.31 -0.21 -2.97
CA ILE A 90 -11.78 1.06 -3.48
C ILE A 90 -12.16 1.35 -4.94
N ASN A 91 -12.56 0.37 -5.75
CA ASN A 91 -12.91 0.60 -7.16
C ASN A 91 -14.37 0.97 -7.39
N SER A 92 -15.19 1.07 -6.35
CA SER A 92 -16.64 1.31 -6.51
C SER A 92 -17.09 2.67 -5.99
N HIS A 93 -17.13 2.91 -4.66
CA HIS A 93 -17.83 4.09 -4.12
C HIS A 93 -17.02 4.95 -3.13
N HIS A 94 -15.99 4.40 -2.49
CA HIS A 94 -15.34 5.06 -1.36
C HIS A 94 -13.91 5.54 -1.66
N VAL A 95 -13.58 5.75 -2.93
CA VAL A 95 -12.23 6.16 -3.40
C VAL A 95 -11.74 7.43 -2.69
N ALA A 96 -12.59 8.45 -2.57
CA ALA A 96 -12.24 9.71 -1.90
C ALA A 96 -11.84 9.49 -0.44
N HIS A 97 -12.68 8.77 0.31
CA HIS A 97 -12.47 8.46 1.71
C HIS A 97 -11.24 7.58 1.92
N TRP A 98 -10.97 6.66 1.00
CA TRP A 98 -9.71 5.91 0.99
C TRP A 98 -8.52 6.82 0.73
N GLY A 99 -8.63 7.79 -0.18
CA GLY A 99 -7.61 8.80 -0.41
C GLY A 99 -7.28 9.64 0.84
N ASP A 100 -8.28 9.90 1.70
CA ASP A 100 -8.07 10.55 3.00
C ASP A 100 -7.30 9.64 3.97
N VAL A 101 -7.70 8.36 4.09
CA VAL A 101 -6.99 7.36 4.89
C VAL A 101 -5.52 7.25 4.45
N LEU A 102 -5.26 7.12 3.15
CA LEU A 102 -3.91 7.03 2.62
C LEU A 102 -3.07 8.27 2.91
N SER A 103 -3.68 9.46 2.91
CA SER A 103 -2.99 10.71 3.22
C SER A 103 -2.57 10.74 4.70
N MET A 104 -3.45 10.27 5.59
CA MET A 104 -3.16 10.17 7.03
C MET A 104 -2.13 9.08 7.33
N VAL A 105 -2.22 7.93 6.67
CA VAL A 105 -1.22 6.85 6.76
C VAL A 105 0.15 7.34 6.30
N GLU A 106 0.25 7.99 5.14
CA GLU A 106 1.52 8.53 4.64
C GLU A 106 2.18 9.48 5.66
N ASN A 107 1.39 10.32 6.33
CA ASN A 107 1.91 11.22 7.36
C ASN A 107 2.35 10.45 8.61
N SER A 108 1.49 9.58 9.17
CA SER A 108 1.76 8.82 10.39
C SER A 108 3.00 7.94 10.24
N THR A 109 3.13 7.22 9.13
CA THR A 109 4.28 6.35 8.86
C THR A 109 5.58 7.15 8.72
N ARG A 110 5.54 8.35 8.11
CA ARG A 110 6.73 9.22 8.03
C ARG A 110 7.15 9.76 9.40
N VAL A 111 6.18 10.09 10.27
CA VAL A 111 6.46 10.50 11.65
C VAL A 111 7.09 9.36 12.43
N TYR A 112 6.50 8.16 12.38
CA TYR A 112 7.05 6.96 13.00
C TYR A 112 8.49 6.67 12.56
N ALA A 113 8.76 6.71 11.25
CA ALA A 113 10.10 6.48 10.73
C ALA A 113 11.11 7.52 11.23
N LYS A 114 10.70 8.79 11.31
CA LYS A 114 11.54 9.87 11.85
C LYS A 114 11.85 9.67 13.33
N GLU A 115 10.85 9.32 14.13
CA GLU A 115 10.98 9.11 15.58
C GLU A 115 11.89 7.90 15.89
N ASN A 116 11.75 6.83 15.12
CA ASN A 116 12.52 5.59 15.29
C ASN A 116 13.82 5.55 14.46
N LYS A 117 14.18 6.65 13.79
CA LYS A 117 15.39 6.77 12.95
C LYS A 117 15.47 5.69 11.85
N ILE A 118 14.33 5.27 11.33
CA ILE A 118 14.21 4.32 10.22
C ILE A 118 14.30 5.10 8.90
N SER A 119 15.08 4.58 7.94
CA SER A 119 15.12 5.15 6.60
C SER A 119 13.78 4.93 5.89
N ILE A 120 13.28 5.94 5.19
CA ILE A 120 12.02 5.85 4.43
C ILE A 120 12.07 4.72 3.38
N LYS A 121 13.26 4.36 2.90
CA LYS A 121 13.46 3.26 1.93
C LYS A 121 13.23 1.88 2.53
N ASP A 122 13.33 1.76 3.85
CA ASP A 122 13.23 0.50 4.58
C ASP A 122 11.78 0.25 5.04
N LEU A 123 10.87 1.19 4.77
CA LEU A 123 9.44 1.05 5.03
C LEU A 123 8.75 0.17 3.99
N THR A 124 7.76 -0.59 4.44
CA THR A 124 6.95 -1.49 3.62
C THR A 124 6.21 -0.71 2.53
N ASN A 125 6.31 -1.14 1.27
CA ASN A 125 5.66 -0.49 0.13
C ASN A 125 4.46 -1.27 -0.42
N ASP A 126 4.20 -2.46 0.12
CA ASP A 126 3.04 -3.28 -0.15
C ASP A 126 2.31 -3.56 1.16
N LEU A 127 1.02 -3.20 1.20
CA LEU A 127 0.16 -3.45 2.35
C LEU A 127 -0.07 -4.94 2.59
N ARG A 128 0.20 -5.79 1.59
CA ARG A 128 0.05 -7.25 1.67
C ARG A 128 1.32 -7.97 2.14
N GLU A 129 2.46 -7.29 2.11
CA GLU A 129 3.70 -7.85 2.64
C GLU A 129 3.64 -7.76 4.17
N GLN A 130 3.45 -8.91 4.82
CA GLN A 130 3.66 -9.02 6.25
C GLN A 130 5.17 -9.00 6.48
N ASP A 131 5.67 -7.98 7.19
CA ASP A 131 7.07 -7.94 7.62
C ASP A 131 7.27 -9.03 8.70
N TYR A 132 7.62 -10.24 8.27
CA TYR A 132 8.00 -11.34 9.16
C TYR A 132 9.41 -11.18 9.76
N THR A 133 10.12 -10.12 9.37
CA THR A 133 11.52 -9.85 9.70
C THR A 133 11.70 -9.25 11.10
N ASP A 134 10.67 -8.62 11.69
CA ASP A 134 10.74 -8.09 13.05
C ASP A 134 9.50 -8.51 13.89
N PRO A 135 9.64 -9.49 14.81
CA PRO A 135 8.58 -9.90 15.72
C PRO A 135 8.03 -8.77 16.61
N ASN A 136 8.80 -7.70 16.83
CA ASN A 136 8.37 -6.58 17.67
C ASN A 136 7.38 -5.65 16.95
N LEU A 137 7.42 -5.59 15.61
CA LEU A 137 6.48 -4.76 14.84
C LEU A 137 5.02 -5.23 14.99
N TYR A 138 4.81 -6.54 15.19
CA TYR A 138 3.48 -7.09 15.50
C TYR A 138 2.97 -6.64 16.88
N GLN A 139 3.87 -6.36 17.83
CA GLN A 139 3.49 -5.94 19.18
C GLN A 139 3.28 -4.42 19.28
N GLU A 140 3.89 -3.64 18.39
CA GLU A 140 3.93 -2.18 18.51
C GLU A 140 2.69 -1.43 17.99
N ASN A 141 1.71 -2.11 17.36
CA ASN A 141 0.48 -1.46 16.86
C ASN A 141 0.76 -0.17 16.06
N ASN A 142 1.68 -0.28 15.09
CA ASN A 142 2.14 0.82 14.25
C ASN A 142 1.94 0.52 12.76
N ILE A 143 1.65 1.56 11.98
CA ILE A 143 1.51 1.48 10.53
C ILE A 143 2.85 1.80 9.87
N THR A 144 3.46 0.80 9.24
CA THR A 144 4.74 0.93 8.51
C THR A 144 4.57 1.05 7.00
N TYR A 145 3.35 0.86 6.50
CA TYR A 145 3.03 0.94 5.08
C TYR A 145 3.17 2.37 4.54
N LEU A 146 4.01 2.55 3.51
CA LEU A 146 4.23 3.82 2.81
C LEU A 146 3.60 3.80 1.41
N PRO A 147 2.37 4.31 1.22
CA PRO A 147 1.62 4.12 -0.03
C PRO A 147 2.26 4.84 -1.22
N SER A 148 2.85 6.02 -1.02
CA SER A 148 3.40 6.84 -2.10
C SER A 148 4.61 6.22 -2.79
N HIS A 149 5.33 5.32 -2.12
CA HIS A 149 6.42 4.58 -2.74
C HIS A 149 5.91 3.40 -3.58
N SER A 150 4.68 2.95 -3.32
CA SER A 150 4.07 1.85 -4.05
C SER A 150 3.78 2.21 -5.51
N ARG A 151 3.86 1.18 -6.37
CA ARG A 151 3.28 1.20 -7.72
C ARG A 151 1.81 0.76 -7.72
N SER A 152 1.27 0.41 -6.55
CA SER A 152 -0.14 0.03 -6.38
C SER A 152 -1.10 1.15 -6.77
N ILE A 153 -2.39 0.80 -6.83
CA ILE A 153 -3.49 1.74 -6.99
C ILE A 153 -3.42 2.84 -5.92
N ASP A 154 -3.06 2.49 -4.67
CA ASP A 154 -2.98 3.43 -3.55
C ASP A 154 -1.90 4.50 -3.80
N GLY A 155 -0.71 4.07 -4.22
CA GLY A 155 0.38 4.98 -4.58
C GLY A 155 0.07 5.84 -5.80
N GLN A 156 -0.62 5.28 -6.80
CA GLN A 156 -1.09 6.03 -7.96
C GLN A 156 -2.15 7.07 -7.58
N LEU A 157 -3.08 6.74 -6.68
CA LEU A 157 -4.12 7.64 -6.19
C LEU A 157 -3.52 8.85 -5.47
N LEU A 158 -2.58 8.64 -4.55
CA LEU A 158 -1.88 9.73 -3.87
C LEU A 158 -1.04 10.60 -4.81
N LYS A 159 -0.37 9.98 -5.78
CA LYS A 159 0.40 10.74 -6.79
C LYS A 159 -0.52 11.53 -7.71
N LEU A 160 -1.69 11.00 -8.07
CA LEU A 160 -2.67 11.67 -8.91
C LEU A 160 -3.21 12.92 -8.20
N LYS A 161 -3.60 12.78 -6.93
CA LYS A 161 -4.05 13.89 -6.07
C LYS A 161 -3.07 15.07 -6.08
N LYS A 162 -1.76 14.80 -6.10
CA LYS A 162 -0.69 15.83 -6.11
C LYS A 162 -0.39 16.38 -7.50
N LYS A 163 -0.46 15.55 -8.56
CA LYS A 163 -0.01 15.92 -9.92
C LYS A 163 -1.11 16.46 -10.81
N ASP A 164 -2.29 15.87 -10.74
CA ASP A 164 -3.44 16.21 -11.58
C ASP A 164 -4.73 16.12 -10.74
N PRO A 165 -5.07 17.20 -10.01
CA PRO A 165 -6.28 17.23 -9.17
C PRO A 165 -7.57 17.03 -9.96
N LEU A 166 -7.60 17.42 -11.24
CA LEU A 166 -8.80 17.29 -12.07
C LEU A 166 -9.03 15.84 -12.48
N ALA A 167 -7.97 15.13 -12.90
CA ALA A 167 -8.04 13.70 -13.14
C ALA A 167 -8.36 12.90 -11.85
N TYR A 168 -7.83 13.34 -10.70
CA TYR A 168 -8.16 12.78 -9.40
C TYR A 168 -9.64 12.91 -9.05
N GLU A 169 -10.25 14.08 -9.31
CA GLU A 169 -11.68 14.29 -9.09
C GLU A 169 -12.54 13.41 -10.00
N ASN A 170 -12.16 13.25 -11.27
CA ASN A 170 -12.86 12.34 -12.19
C ASN A 170 -12.79 10.88 -11.73
N VAL A 171 -11.66 10.48 -11.14
CA VAL A 171 -11.50 9.15 -10.53
C VAL A 171 -12.41 8.98 -9.32
N ILE A 172 -12.47 9.97 -8.42
CA ILE A 172 -13.35 9.93 -7.25
C ILE A 172 -14.82 9.82 -7.65
N GLN A 173 -15.22 10.56 -8.69
CA GLN A 173 -16.60 10.57 -9.18
C GLN A 173 -16.97 9.33 -10.01
N GLY A 174 -16.06 8.35 -10.13
CA GLY A 174 -16.28 7.13 -10.93
C GLY A 174 -16.35 7.37 -12.44
N LYS A 175 -15.97 8.57 -12.91
CA LYS A 175 -16.00 8.95 -14.34
C LYS A 175 -14.82 8.40 -15.12
N MET A 176 -13.76 7.95 -14.43
CA MET A 176 -12.51 7.47 -15.01
C MET A 176 -11.86 6.45 -14.08
N ASN A 177 -11.26 5.39 -14.62
CA ASN A 177 -10.45 4.48 -13.80
C ASN A 177 -9.07 5.09 -13.53
N ILE A 178 -8.49 4.76 -12.37
CA ILE A 178 -7.11 5.17 -12.01
C ILE A 178 -6.07 4.80 -13.07
N LYS A 179 -6.24 3.64 -13.72
CA LYS A 179 -5.34 3.17 -14.79
C LYS A 179 -5.38 4.06 -16.02
N ASP A 180 -6.56 4.62 -16.32
CA ASP A 180 -6.79 5.50 -17.47
C ASP A 180 -6.35 6.93 -17.15
N ALA A 181 -6.54 7.37 -15.91
CA ALA A 181 -6.05 8.67 -15.40
C ALA A 181 -4.51 8.74 -15.42
N TRP A 182 -3.85 7.62 -15.13
CA TRP A 182 -2.41 7.46 -15.31
C TRP A 182 -2.09 6.96 -16.73
N VAL A 183 -2.43 7.75 -17.75
CA VAL A 183 -1.82 7.56 -19.08
C VAL A 183 -0.31 7.65 -18.87
N LYS A 184 0.39 6.51 -18.99
CA LYS A 184 1.86 6.50 -19.03
C LYS A 184 2.24 7.53 -20.07
N ALA A 185 2.89 8.61 -19.64
CA ALA A 185 3.46 9.58 -20.57
C ALA A 185 4.10 8.78 -21.70
N PRO A 186 3.71 9.00 -22.98
CA PRO A 186 4.19 8.17 -24.07
C PRO A 186 5.70 8.09 -23.90
N ARG A 187 6.23 6.86 -23.75
CA ARG A 187 7.68 6.66 -23.56
C ARG A 187 8.32 7.54 -24.60
N LYS A 188 9.09 8.57 -24.18
CA LYS A 188 9.80 9.45 -25.11
C LYS A 188 10.44 8.50 -26.11
N GLN A 189 9.99 8.54 -27.37
CA GLN A 189 10.61 7.76 -28.42
C GLN A 189 12.01 8.35 -28.51
N GLN A 190 12.96 7.67 -27.87
CA GLN A 190 14.36 8.06 -27.95
C GLN A 190 14.71 7.97 -29.43
N GLN A 191 15.24 9.06 -29.96
CA GLN A 191 15.78 9.02 -31.31
C GLN A 191 16.79 7.87 -31.38
N PRO A 192 16.89 7.11 -32.48
CA PRO A 192 17.78 5.95 -32.56
C PRO A 192 19.20 6.24 -32.08
N ILE A 193 19.70 7.45 -32.33
CA ILE A 193 21.01 7.93 -31.88
C ILE A 193 21.16 8.05 -30.36
N GLU A 194 20.10 8.42 -29.63
CA GLU A 194 20.13 8.50 -28.17
C GLU A 194 20.15 7.11 -27.53
N THR A 195 19.44 6.14 -28.13
CA THR A 195 19.50 4.74 -27.71
C THR A 195 20.88 4.14 -27.93
N VAL A 196 21.52 4.41 -29.08
CA VAL A 196 22.90 3.98 -29.35
C VAL A 196 23.88 4.62 -28.36
N LYS A 197 23.77 5.92 -28.10
CA LYS A 197 24.61 6.61 -27.10
C LYS A 197 24.48 5.99 -25.72
N ASN A 198 23.26 5.81 -25.23
CA ASN A 198 23.02 5.24 -23.90
C ASN A 198 23.56 3.81 -23.78
N LYS A 199 23.36 2.97 -24.81
CA LYS A 199 23.90 1.61 -24.83
C LYS A 199 25.43 1.63 -24.87
N PHE A 200 26.04 2.48 -25.68
CA PHE A 200 27.50 2.64 -25.76
C PHE A 200 28.10 3.13 -24.43
N PHE A 201 27.46 4.09 -23.75
CA PHE A 201 27.89 4.58 -22.44
C PHE A 201 27.72 3.58 -21.31
N ASN A 202 26.93 2.52 -21.50
CA ASN A 202 26.76 1.45 -20.51
C ASN A 202 27.70 0.26 -20.75
N LEU A 203 28.41 0.21 -21.87
CA LEU A 203 29.44 -0.81 -22.13
C LEU A 203 30.67 -0.60 -21.25
N SER A 204 31.43 -1.66 -21.00
CA SER A 204 32.74 -1.58 -20.34
C SER A 204 33.74 -0.82 -21.23
N LYS A 205 34.87 -0.36 -20.66
CA LYS A 205 35.89 0.37 -21.44
C LYS A 205 36.50 -0.48 -22.56
N SER A 206 36.67 -1.79 -22.36
CA SER A 206 37.17 -2.70 -23.40
C SER A 206 36.16 -2.83 -24.53
N ASP A 207 34.89 -3.04 -24.20
CA ASP A 207 33.84 -3.28 -25.21
C ASP A 207 33.58 -2.03 -26.05
N ARG A 208 33.69 -0.83 -25.45
CA ARG A 208 33.64 0.42 -26.21
C ARG A 208 34.79 0.54 -27.21
N LYS A 209 35.98 0.14 -26.80
CA LYS A 209 37.17 0.22 -27.65
C LYS A 209 37.05 -0.76 -28.83
N SER A 210 36.70 -2.02 -28.57
CA SER A 210 36.47 -3.02 -29.61
C SER A 210 35.35 -2.62 -30.57
N PHE A 211 34.28 -1.99 -30.07
CA PHE A 211 33.19 -1.50 -30.91
C PHE A 211 33.61 -0.34 -31.83
N LEU A 212 34.45 0.59 -31.34
CA LEU A 212 34.99 1.68 -32.15
C LEU A 212 35.98 1.17 -33.21
N GLU A 213 36.86 0.22 -32.84
CA GLU A 213 37.80 -0.41 -33.77
C GLU A 213 37.06 -1.18 -34.89
N TRP A 214 35.99 -1.88 -34.55
CA TRP A 214 35.13 -2.54 -35.53
C TRP A 214 34.44 -1.54 -36.47
N LEU A 215 33.92 -0.41 -35.96
CA LEU A 215 33.32 0.64 -36.80
C LEU A 215 34.34 1.27 -37.76
N GLU A 216 35.59 1.41 -37.34
CA GLU A 216 36.67 1.96 -38.16
C GLU A 216 37.06 0.99 -39.28
N GLN A 217 37.16 -0.30 -38.98
CA GLN A 217 37.36 -1.35 -39.98
C GLN A 217 36.21 -1.43 -40.99
N GLU A 218 34.96 -1.32 -40.52
CA GLU A 218 33.79 -1.42 -41.40
C GLU A 218 33.62 -0.19 -42.29
N LYS A 219 34.08 0.98 -41.83
CA LYS A 219 34.13 2.20 -42.65
C LYS A 219 35.09 2.05 -43.83
N ASP A 220 36.21 1.36 -43.63
CA ASP A 220 37.18 1.10 -44.70
C ASP A 220 36.69 0.03 -45.69
N ASN A 221 35.76 -0.83 -45.28
CA ASN A 221 35.12 -1.86 -46.12
C ASN A 221 33.93 -1.35 -46.96
N LEU A 222 33.50 -0.09 -46.77
CA LEU A 222 32.35 0.52 -47.46
C LEU A 222 32.75 1.41 -48.66
N VAL A 223 34.00 1.30 -49.15
CA VAL A 223 34.51 1.97 -50.36
C VAL A 223 34.41 1.06 -51.58
#